data_AF-C5T7G1-F1
#
_entry.id   AF-C5T7G1-F1
#
_cell.length_a   1.000
_cell.length_b   1.000
_cell.length_c   1.000
_cell.angle_alpha   90.00
_cell.angle_beta   90.00
_cell.angle_gamma   90.00
#
_symmetry.space_group_name_H-M   'P 1'
#
loop_
_entity.id
_entity.type
_entity.pdbx_description
1 polymer ?
#
loop_
_entity_poly.entity_id
_entity_poly.type
_entity_poly.pdbx_seq_one_letter_code
_entity_poly.pdbx_strand_id
1 'polypeptide(L)' 'MRSLYVQGQTAAEIAESVQAALHAGALQPGEALPAVRALALRLGVSPNTVAAAYARLRDAG' A
#
# COMPACT_ATOMS: atom_id res chain seq x y z
N MET A 1 18.28 2.09 -0.66
CA MET A 1 17.68 0.94 -1.37
C MET A 1 16.94 0.06 -0.38
N ARG A 2 15.68 0.37 -0.03
CA ARG A 2 14.82 -0.54 0.74
C ARG A 2 13.34 -0.16 0.62
N SER A 3 12.82 -0.11 -0.59
CA SER A 3 11.38 0.04 -0.82
C SER A 3 10.73 -1.34 -0.66
N LEU A 4 10.63 -1.90 0.56
CA LEU A 4 10.09 -3.25 0.83
C LEU A 4 8.89 -3.23 1.79
N TYR A 5 8.29 -2.08 2.03
CA TYR A 5 7.35 -1.90 3.15
C TYR A 5 5.92 -2.36 2.89
N VAL A 6 5.58 -2.70 1.65
CA VAL A 6 4.21 -3.08 1.28
C VAL A 6 4.20 -4.49 0.71
N GLN A 7 3.40 -5.35 1.31
CA GLN A 7 3.19 -6.75 0.90
C GLN A 7 1.71 -7.12 0.99
N GLY A 8 1.34 -8.26 0.41
CA GLY A 8 -0.03 -8.79 0.41
C GLY A 8 -0.53 -9.15 -0.98
N GLN A 9 -1.53 -10.03 -1.03
CA GLN A 9 -2.19 -10.47 -2.27
C GLN A 9 -3.62 -9.94 -2.39
N THR A 10 -4.20 -9.50 -1.27
CA THR A 10 -5.54 -8.92 -1.19
C THR A 10 -5.51 -7.43 -0.84
N ALA A 11 -6.61 -6.73 -1.10
CA ALA A 11 -6.73 -5.32 -0.80
C ALA A 11 -6.62 -5.02 0.71
N ALA A 12 -7.08 -5.94 1.56
CA ALA A 12 -7.02 -5.80 3.01
C ALA A 12 -5.58 -5.94 3.51
N GLU A 13 -4.88 -7.01 3.12
CA GLU A 13 -3.47 -7.23 3.51
C GLU A 13 -2.57 -6.08 3.04
N ILE A 14 -2.78 -5.58 1.81
CA ILE A 14 -2.01 -4.46 1.28
C ILE A 14 -2.28 -3.19 2.09
N ALA A 15 -3.54 -2.91 2.44
CA ALA A 15 -3.87 -1.75 3.27
C ALA A 15 -3.25 -1.86 4.66
N GLU A 16 -3.38 -3.01 5.32
CA GLU A 16 -2.77 -3.26 6.64
C GLU A 16 -1.25 -3.10 6.60
N SER A 17 -0.58 -3.65 5.57
CA SER A 17 0.87 -3.52 5.41
C SER A 17 1.30 -2.05 5.24
N VAL A 18 0.52 -1.25 4.49
CA VAL A 18 0.79 0.18 4.33
C VAL A 18 0.57 0.92 5.66
N GLN A 19 -0.52 0.63 6.39
CA GLN A 19 -0.79 1.22 7.70
C GLN A 19 0.30 0.90 8.71
N ALA A 20 0.79 -0.34 8.73
CA ALA A 20 1.90 -0.76 9.59
C ALA A 20 3.18 0.00 9.26
N ALA A 21 3.48 0.20 7.97
CA ALA A 21 4.63 0.98 7.54
C ALA A 21 4.53 2.47 7.91
N LEU A 22 3.34 3.06 7.83
CA LEU A 22 3.06 4.42 8.30
C LEU A 22 3.25 4.54 9.82
N HIS A 23 2.69 3.59 10.60
CA HIS A 23 2.84 3.57 12.06
C HIS A 23 4.29 3.34 12.51
N ALA A 24 5.05 2.55 11.77
CA ALA A 24 6.48 2.33 12.01
C ALA A 24 7.35 3.56 11.67
N GLY A 25 6.77 4.63 11.12
CA GLY A 25 7.50 5.82 10.65
C GLY A 25 8.35 5.56 9.41
N ALA A 26 8.14 4.43 8.73
CA ALA A 26 8.83 4.10 7.48
C ALA A 26 8.21 4.81 6.26
N LEU A 27 6.95 5.24 6.39
CA LEU A 27 6.28 6.17 5.47
C LEU A 27 5.87 7.40 6.28
N GLN A 28 6.19 8.59 5.79
CA GLN A 28 5.73 9.82 6.42
C GLN A 28 4.30 10.17 5.98
N PRO A 29 3.44 10.67 6.89
CA PRO A 29 2.16 11.25 6.49
C PRO A 29 2.37 12.37 5.45
N GLY A 30 1.75 12.22 4.28
CA GLY A 30 1.93 13.15 3.15
C GLY A 30 2.99 12.73 2.14
N GLU A 31 3.77 11.68 2.42
CA GLU A 31 4.62 11.04 1.42
C GLU A 31 3.75 10.33 0.38
N ALA A 32 4.08 10.53 -0.90
CA ALA A 32 3.29 9.95 -1.99
C ALA A 32 3.41 8.42 -1.97
N LEU A 33 2.27 7.74 -1.81
CA LEU A 33 2.22 6.29 -1.99
C LEU A 33 2.66 5.92 -3.42
N PRO A 34 3.25 4.73 -3.61
CA PRO A 34 3.60 4.24 -4.93
C PRO A 34 2.40 4.29 -5.89
N ALA A 35 2.65 4.57 -7.17
CA ALA A 35 1.59 4.51 -8.17
C ALA A 35 0.93 3.12 -8.18
N VAL A 36 -0.41 3.07 -8.24
CA VAL A 36 -1.22 1.83 -8.20
C VAL A 36 -0.67 0.76 -9.13
N ARG A 37 -0.38 1.13 -10.39
CA ARG A 37 0.14 0.18 -11.39
C ARG A 37 1.54 -0.32 -11.05
N ALA A 38 2.42 0.54 -10.54
CA ALA A 38 3.77 0.16 -10.16
C ALA A 38 3.76 -0.81 -8.98
N LEU A 39 2.94 -0.55 -7.96
CA LEU A 39 2.80 -1.45 -6.82
C LEU A 39 2.16 -2.78 -7.23
N ALA A 40 1.14 -2.75 -8.08
CA ALA A 40 0.48 -3.94 -8.60
C ALA A 40 1.45 -4.87 -9.33
N LEU A 41 2.27 -4.32 -10.22
CA LEU A 41 3.32 -5.08 -10.92
C LEU A 41 4.35 -5.69 -9.95
N ARG A 42 4.74 -4.94 -8.93
CA ARG A 42 5.71 -5.41 -7.93
C ARG A 42 5.16 -6.51 -7.03
N LEU A 43 3.88 -6.45 -6.70
CA LEU A 43 3.20 -7.45 -5.86
C LEU A 43 2.62 -8.62 -6.67
N GLY A 44 2.58 -8.54 -7.99
CA GLY A 44 1.95 -9.54 -8.84
C GLY A 44 0.42 -9.60 -8.70
N VAL A 45 -0.21 -8.50 -8.29
CA VAL A 45 -1.67 -8.42 -8.09
C VAL A 45 -2.32 -7.54 -9.15
N SER A 46 -3.65 -7.58 -9.25
CA SER A 46 -4.39 -6.67 -10.11
C SER A 46 -4.29 -5.21 -9.63
N PRO A 47 -4.17 -4.22 -10.52
CA PRO A 47 -4.27 -2.79 -10.17
C PRO A 47 -5.54 -2.45 -9.40
N ASN A 48 -6.66 -3.14 -9.64
CA ASN A 48 -7.90 -2.94 -8.91
C ASN A 48 -7.76 -3.32 -7.44
N THR A 49 -6.98 -4.36 -7.12
CA THR A 49 -6.70 -4.78 -5.74
C THR A 49 -5.94 -3.68 -4.98
N VAL A 50 -4.94 -3.08 -5.62
CA VAL A 50 -4.18 -1.97 -5.02
C VAL A 50 -5.04 -0.71 -4.88
N ALA A 51 -5.86 -0.38 -5.88
CA ALA A 51 -6.79 0.74 -5.80
C ALA A 51 -7.79 0.56 -4.65
N ALA A 52 -8.32 -0.66 -4.47
CA ALA A 52 -9.20 -0.99 -3.35
C ALA A 52 -8.49 -0.91 -1.99
N ALA A 53 -7.19 -1.25 -1.92
CA ALA A 53 -6.39 -1.06 -0.71
C ALA A 53 -6.27 0.44 -0.35
N TYR A 54 -5.97 1.29 -1.33
CA TYR A 54 -5.88 2.74 -1.10
C TYR A 54 -7.21 3.38 -0.75
N ALA A 55 -8.31 2.91 -1.35
CA ALA A 55 -9.64 3.35 -0.95
C ALA A 55 -9.92 3.02 0.53
N ARG A 56 -9.62 1.80 0.97
CA ARG A 56 -9.73 1.40 2.38
C ARG A 56 -8.91 2.26 3.32
N LEU A 57 -7.66 2.56 2.94
CA LEU A 57 -6.79 3.43 3.74
C LEU A 57 -7.35 4.84 3.92
N ARG A 58 -7.94 5.40 2.86
CA ARG A 58 -8.58 6.71 2.90
C ARG A 58 -9.86 6.69 3.74
N ASP A 59 -10.65 5.63 3.63
CA ASP A 59 -11.93 5.51 4.35
C ASP A 59 -11.73 5.18 5.85
N ALA A 60 -10.55 4.67 6.22
CA ALA A 60 -10.17 4.36 7.61
C ALA A 60 -9.42 5.49 8.33
N GLY A 61 -9.12 6.60 7.64
CA GLY A 61 -8.52 7.82 8.20
C GLY A 61 -9.56 8.86 8.55
#